data_AF-A0A7S0PYT0-F1
#
_entry.id   AF-A0A7S0PYT0-F1
#
_cell.length_a   1.000
_cell.length_b   1.000
_cell.length_c   1.000
_cell.angle_alpha   90.00
_cell.angle_beta   90.00
_cell.angle_gamma   90.00
#
_symmetry.space_group_name_H-M   'P 1'
#
loop_
_entity.id
_entity.type
_entity.pdbx_description
1 polymer ?
#
loop_
_entity_poly.entity_id
_entity_poly.type
_entity_poly.pdbx_seq_one_letter_code
_entity_poly.pdbx_strand_id
1 'polypeptide(L)'
;EKQQQLKDLLEEKQTSEHAREQAAACNQSASKLQLLHERQLLLAVLIATRRTNATSMTTLDASPADNGTTIEVFRDALPDVGGSVPQLEGFQVVRGSAKWILVEPALGAPMPLGVDTVRVNFAIFHGSRVVIAASDAPFQIGGAAPLRGWDDALRTMRLGERSIFAFPASEVYGVDGNASLGIEAGATIGLDIQLLQLTPTEDVSAYADRSLLKVILTHGHGSETPAGGASLQVLLSARIEEQAGVVAVRQPLGTRDETIELELGGSECGDALRLTLGSMRRGEVARVEVRAPYGVEPLLNLSAADTPYTLEVELRGFAQPRALQHMNTTEAMRHVERLKAVANRQYASGEKAVACSTYARAWHMLQLPDRASASEAEGA
;
A
#
# COMPACT_ATOMS: atom_id res chain seq x y z
N GLU A 1 -23.80 -45.00 -22.66
CA GLU A 1 -22.34 -44.82 -22.67
C GLU A 1 -21.84 -43.83 -23.71
N LYS A 2 -21.93 -44.10 -25.03
CA LYS A 2 -21.41 -43.17 -26.06
C LYS A 2 -22.02 -41.76 -26.04
N GLN A 3 -23.30 -41.61 -25.69
CA GLN A 3 -23.93 -40.30 -25.53
C GLN A 3 -23.48 -39.55 -24.27
N GLN A 4 -23.04 -40.26 -23.24
CA GLN A 4 -22.50 -39.65 -22.02
C GLN A 4 -21.09 -39.14 -22.29
N GLN A 5 -20.25 -39.96 -22.94
CA GLN A 5 -18.91 -39.56 -23.38
C GLN A 5 -18.93 -38.33 -24.29
N LEU A 6 -19.95 -38.20 -25.15
CA LEU A 6 -20.11 -37.03 -26.01
C LEU A 6 -20.47 -35.76 -25.23
N LYS A 7 -21.27 -35.88 -24.16
CA LYS A 7 -21.59 -34.74 -23.28
C LYS A 7 -20.37 -34.29 -22.50
N ASP A 8 -19.63 -35.24 -21.92
CA ASP A 8 -18.43 -34.95 -21.14
C ASP A 8 -17.36 -34.25 -22.00
N LEU A 9 -17.17 -34.69 -23.26
CA LEU A 9 -16.29 -34.02 -24.24
C LEU A 9 -16.77 -32.62 -24.64
N LEU A 10 -18.08 -32.38 -24.65
CA LEU A 10 -18.64 -31.07 -24.99
C LEU A 10 -18.44 -30.07 -23.84
N GLU A 11 -18.61 -30.53 -22.59
CA GLU A 11 -18.34 -29.75 -21.39
C GLU A 11 -16.84 -29.43 -21.23
N GLU A 12 -15.97 -30.38 -21.54
CA GLU A 12 -14.51 -30.16 -21.54
C GLU A 12 -14.09 -29.16 -22.63
N LYS A 13 -14.72 -29.20 -23.81
CA LYS A 13 -14.47 -28.23 -24.87
C LYS A 13 -14.95 -26.83 -24.49
N GLN A 14 -16.13 -26.71 -23.89
CA GLN A 14 -16.69 -25.42 -23.45
C GLN A 14 -15.85 -24.78 -22.33
N THR A 15 -15.36 -25.59 -21.38
CA THR A 15 -14.46 -25.12 -20.32
C THR A 15 -13.10 -24.67 -20.87
N SER A 16 -12.56 -25.38 -21.87
CA SER A 16 -11.32 -25.00 -22.56
C SER A 16 -11.44 -23.69 -23.38
N GLU A 17 -12.56 -23.50 -24.07
CA GLU A 17 -12.85 -22.26 -24.81
C GLU A 17 -13.01 -21.07 -23.85
N HIS A 18 -13.72 -21.26 -22.72
CA HIS A 18 -13.86 -20.23 -21.70
C HIS A 18 -12.52 -19.84 -21.05
N ALA A 19 -11.65 -20.81 -20.78
CA ALA A 19 -10.30 -20.56 -20.28
C ALA A 19 -9.43 -19.78 -21.28
N ARG A 20 -9.56 -20.06 -22.58
CA ARG A 20 -8.88 -19.29 -23.65
C ARG A 20 -9.37 -17.86 -23.74
N GLU A 21 -10.68 -17.62 -23.64
CA GLU A 21 -11.26 -16.28 -23.64
C GLU A 21 -10.82 -15.47 -22.41
N GLN A 22 -10.78 -16.09 -21.23
CA GLN A 22 -10.26 -15.47 -20.01
C GLN A 22 -8.77 -15.12 -20.13
N ALA A 23 -7.95 -16.00 -20.72
CA ALA A 23 -6.54 -15.72 -20.98
C ALA A 23 -6.34 -14.57 -21.98
N ALA A 24 -7.17 -14.49 -23.04
CA ALA A 24 -7.15 -13.40 -24.00
C ALA A 24 -7.56 -12.05 -23.38
N ALA A 25 -8.58 -12.06 -22.51
CA ALA A 25 -9.00 -10.88 -21.75
C ALA A 25 -7.91 -10.44 -20.76
N CYS A 26 -7.22 -11.37 -20.12
CA CYS A 26 -6.08 -11.11 -19.24
C CYS A 26 -4.92 -10.45 -20.00
N ASN A 27 -4.58 -10.95 -21.19
CA ASN A 27 -3.55 -10.35 -22.05
C ASN A 27 -3.93 -8.93 -22.53
N GLN A 28 -5.19 -8.69 -22.92
CA GLN A 28 -5.65 -7.33 -23.24
C GLN A 28 -5.59 -6.39 -22.03
N SER A 29 -5.91 -6.89 -20.84
CA SER A 29 -5.80 -6.12 -19.59
C SER A 29 -4.34 -5.78 -19.25
N ALA A 30 -3.40 -6.69 -19.54
CA ALA A 30 -1.97 -6.47 -19.34
C ALA A 30 -1.40 -5.38 -20.26
N SER A 31 -1.78 -5.37 -21.55
CA SER A 31 -1.39 -4.27 -22.47
C SER A 31 -2.00 -2.93 -22.07
N LYS A 32 -3.23 -2.92 -21.55
CA LYS A 32 -3.89 -1.71 -21.04
C LYS A 32 -3.22 -1.21 -19.75
N LEU A 33 -2.76 -2.10 -18.89
CA LEU A 33 -1.96 -1.79 -17.69
C LEU A 33 -0.60 -1.20 -18.06
N GLN A 34 0.06 -1.71 -19.11
CA GLN A 34 1.34 -1.17 -19.59
C GLN A 34 1.19 0.28 -20.12
N LEU A 35 0.12 0.56 -20.87
CA LEU A 35 -0.18 1.91 -21.35
C LEU A 35 -0.62 2.87 -20.22
N LEU A 36 -1.31 2.35 -19.20
CA LEU A 36 -1.66 3.09 -17.97
C LEU A 36 -0.40 3.40 -17.15
N HIS A 37 0.54 2.47 -17.08
CA HIS A 37 1.82 2.64 -16.40
C HIS A 37 2.67 3.73 -17.07
N GLU A 38 2.76 3.72 -18.41
CA GLU A 38 3.42 4.79 -19.17
C GLU A 38 2.76 6.15 -18.97
N ARG A 39 1.42 6.20 -18.94
CA ARG A 39 0.67 7.43 -18.64
C ARG A 39 0.86 7.90 -17.20
N GLN A 40 0.90 7.00 -16.23
CA GLN A 40 1.15 7.34 -14.82
C GLN A 40 2.57 7.85 -14.60
N LEU A 41 3.56 7.28 -15.29
CA LEU A 41 4.94 7.78 -15.29
C LEU A 41 5.04 9.19 -15.87
N LEU A 42 4.42 9.43 -17.02
CA LEU A 42 4.32 10.77 -17.60
C LEU A 42 3.60 11.76 -16.68
N LEU A 43 2.52 11.34 -16.02
CA LEU A 43 1.79 12.18 -15.08
C LEU A 43 2.62 12.50 -13.83
N ALA A 44 3.35 11.54 -13.27
CA ALA A 44 4.22 11.72 -12.12
C ALA A 44 5.37 12.70 -12.43
N VAL A 45 5.99 12.57 -13.61
CA VAL A 45 7.00 13.50 -14.12
C VAL A 45 6.42 14.90 -14.33
N LEU A 46 5.21 15.02 -14.88
CA LEU A 46 4.51 16.30 -15.07
C LEU A 46 4.13 16.97 -13.74
N ILE A 47 3.73 16.19 -12.72
CA ILE A 47 3.41 16.71 -11.39
C ILE A 47 4.67 17.18 -10.68
N ALA A 48 5.77 16.43 -10.78
CA ALA A 48 7.07 16.82 -10.24
C ALA A 48 7.59 18.12 -10.88
N THR A 49 7.49 18.27 -12.20
CA THR A 49 7.90 19.48 -12.93
C THR A 49 6.96 20.68 -12.76
N ARG A 50 5.67 20.47 -12.46
CA ARG A 50 4.75 21.57 -12.12
C ARG A 50 4.93 22.10 -10.70
N ARG A 51 5.29 21.25 -9.74
CA ARG A 51 5.58 21.69 -8.35
C ARG A 51 6.86 22.54 -8.26
N THR A 52 7.83 22.34 -9.15
CA THR A 52 9.03 23.19 -9.22
C THR A 52 8.78 24.57 -9.84
N ASN A 53 7.82 24.71 -10.76
CA ASN A 53 7.48 25.98 -11.40
C ASN A 53 6.62 26.93 -10.55
N ALA A 54 6.21 26.54 -9.34
CA ALA A 54 5.41 27.37 -8.44
C ALA A 54 6.25 28.28 -7.51
N THR A 55 7.58 28.26 -7.61
CA THR A 55 8.46 29.14 -6.82
C THR A 55 9.36 29.96 -7.77
N SER A 56 8.93 31.18 -8.04
CA SER A 56 9.72 32.32 -8.51
C SER A 56 10.36 32.25 -9.91
N MET A 57 9.68 32.88 -10.88
CA MET A 57 10.36 33.52 -12.02
C MET A 57 11.22 34.68 -11.50
N THR A 58 12.54 34.53 -11.57
CA THR A 58 13.47 35.67 -11.60
C THR A 58 14.63 35.30 -12.50
N THR A 59 14.82 36.05 -13.58
CA THR A 59 16.01 36.02 -14.42
C THR A 59 17.19 36.52 -13.58
N LEU A 60 18.18 35.68 -13.33
CA LEU A 60 19.43 36.08 -12.68
C LEU A 60 20.60 35.58 -13.53
N ASP A 61 21.22 36.54 -14.22
CA ASP A 61 22.65 36.53 -14.51
C ASP A 61 23.41 36.35 -13.18
N ALA A 62 24.21 35.28 -13.08
CA ALA A 62 25.22 35.16 -12.04
C ALA A 62 26.42 34.35 -12.57
N SER A 63 27.56 35.05 -12.60
CA SER A 63 28.92 34.54 -12.80
C SER A 63 29.30 33.46 -11.77
N PRO A 64 30.24 32.53 -12.08
CA PRO A 64 30.45 31.32 -11.30
C PRO A 64 31.43 31.57 -10.16
N ALA A 65 30.92 31.56 -8.93
CA ALA A 65 31.72 31.27 -7.76
C ALA A 65 30.81 30.76 -6.63
N ASP A 66 31.22 29.63 -6.08
CA ASP A 66 30.89 29.13 -4.73
C ASP A 66 29.52 28.47 -4.52
N ASN A 67 29.42 27.21 -5.00
CA ASN A 67 28.79 26.05 -4.32
C ASN A 67 29.10 24.77 -5.14
N GLY A 68 30.39 24.49 -5.28
CA GLY A 68 30.93 23.50 -6.21
C GLY A 68 30.40 22.07 -6.04
N THR A 69 30.10 21.48 -7.20
CA THR A 69 30.36 20.07 -7.57
C THR A 69 29.56 18.96 -6.88
N THR A 70 28.43 18.54 -7.48
CA THR A 70 28.04 17.11 -7.43
C THR A 70 27.15 16.58 -8.57
N ILE A 71 26.88 17.36 -9.63
CA ILE A 71 26.21 16.84 -10.85
C ILE A 71 27.16 16.78 -12.05
N GLU A 72 28.25 17.54 -12.05
CA GLU A 72 29.17 17.60 -13.20
C GLU A 72 30.35 16.61 -13.14
N VAL A 73 30.60 15.93 -12.01
CA VAL A 73 31.78 15.06 -11.85
C VAL A 73 31.58 13.65 -12.41
N PHE A 74 30.36 13.22 -12.74
CA PHE A 74 30.09 11.86 -13.28
C PHE A 74 29.65 11.84 -14.75
N ARG A 75 29.68 12.98 -15.45
CA ARG A 75 29.46 13.05 -16.90
C ARG A 75 30.51 12.27 -17.70
N ASP A 76 31.71 12.09 -17.11
CA ASP A 76 32.87 11.45 -17.75
C ASP A 76 33.23 10.06 -17.19
N ALA A 77 32.48 9.55 -16.20
CA ALA A 77 32.83 8.33 -15.45
C ALA A 77 31.75 7.25 -15.46
N LEU A 78 30.91 7.22 -16.49
CA LEU A 78 30.15 6.02 -16.81
C LEU A 78 30.83 5.36 -18.01
N PRO A 79 31.64 4.30 -17.77
CA PRO A 79 32.33 3.63 -18.85
C PRO A 79 31.33 3.09 -19.86
N ASP A 80 31.69 3.19 -21.14
CA ASP A 80 31.02 2.51 -22.23
C ASP A 80 31.01 1.00 -21.93
N VAL A 81 29.87 0.48 -21.44
CA VAL A 81 29.72 -0.94 -21.09
C VAL A 81 29.41 -1.73 -22.36
N GLY A 82 30.35 -1.69 -23.30
CA GLY A 82 30.44 -2.64 -24.39
C GLY A 82 30.76 -4.02 -23.84
N GLY A 83 29.73 -4.87 -23.68
CA GLY A 83 29.85 -6.33 -23.61
C GLY A 83 30.60 -6.96 -22.44
N SER A 84 31.15 -6.19 -21.50
CA SER A 84 31.74 -6.72 -20.26
C SER A 84 31.62 -5.69 -19.14
N VAL A 85 31.10 -6.13 -18.00
CA VAL A 85 30.98 -5.32 -16.78
C VAL A 85 32.36 -4.73 -16.47
N PRO A 86 32.51 -3.40 -16.32
CA PRO A 86 33.79 -2.80 -15.98
C PRO A 86 34.25 -3.35 -14.63
N GLN A 87 35.51 -3.77 -14.54
CA GLN A 87 36.18 -4.01 -13.26
C GLN A 87 36.36 -2.67 -12.54
N LEU A 88 35.31 -2.17 -11.90
CA LEU A 88 35.43 -1.15 -10.86
C LEU A 88 35.65 -1.89 -9.55
N GLU A 89 36.81 -1.77 -8.92
CA GLU A 89 36.97 -2.36 -7.58
C GLU A 89 35.95 -1.73 -6.61
N GLY A 90 35.33 -2.55 -5.76
CA GLY A 90 34.44 -2.07 -4.68
C GLY A 90 32.94 -2.00 -4.99
N PHE A 91 32.44 -2.57 -6.10
CA PHE A 91 30.98 -2.73 -6.27
C PHE A 91 30.42 -3.96 -5.57
N GLN A 92 29.15 -3.88 -5.23
CA GLN A 92 28.35 -5.00 -4.78
C GLN A 92 27.48 -5.51 -5.93
N VAL A 93 27.41 -6.82 -6.12
CA VAL A 93 26.43 -7.41 -7.04
C VAL A 93 25.11 -7.57 -6.29
N VAL A 94 24.09 -6.88 -6.77
CA VAL A 94 22.72 -6.91 -6.24
C VAL A 94 21.80 -7.40 -7.34
N ARG A 95 21.33 -8.64 -7.21
CA ARG A 95 20.38 -9.26 -8.16
C ARG A 95 20.80 -9.08 -9.63
N GLY A 96 22.06 -9.38 -9.93
CA GLY A 96 22.61 -9.28 -11.29
C GLY A 96 23.01 -7.87 -11.73
N SER A 97 22.71 -6.83 -10.95
CA SER A 97 23.12 -5.46 -11.20
C SER A 97 24.31 -5.06 -10.33
N ALA A 98 25.19 -4.21 -10.84
CA ALA A 98 26.29 -3.67 -10.05
C ALA A 98 25.84 -2.42 -9.29
N LYS A 99 26.21 -2.32 -8.02
CA LYS A 99 25.88 -1.21 -7.13
C LYS A 99 27.15 -0.62 -6.52
N TRP A 100 27.28 0.70 -6.58
CA TRP A 100 28.29 1.48 -5.88
C TRP A 100 27.59 2.39 -4.88
N ILE A 101 28.07 2.42 -3.64
CA ILE A 101 27.63 3.37 -2.62
C ILE A 101 28.57 4.58 -2.68
N LEU A 102 28.02 5.75 -2.97
CA LEU A 102 28.77 7.01 -3.05
C LEU A 102 28.70 7.79 -1.74
N VAL A 103 27.56 7.70 -1.05
CA VAL A 103 27.36 8.28 0.26
C VAL A 103 26.87 7.18 1.17
N GLU A 104 27.69 6.84 2.17
CA GLU A 104 27.37 5.84 3.17
C GLU A 104 26.23 6.35 4.08
N PRO A 105 25.24 5.51 4.38
CA PRO A 105 24.16 5.84 5.30
C PRO A 105 24.68 5.86 6.75
N ALA A 106 23.92 6.51 7.63
CA ALA A 106 24.21 6.46 9.06
C ALA A 106 24.15 5.02 9.61
N LEU A 107 24.95 4.73 10.64
CA LEU A 107 24.93 3.42 11.29
C LEU A 107 23.51 3.09 11.79
N GLY A 108 23.00 1.93 11.38
CA GLY A 108 21.65 1.49 11.76
C GLY A 108 20.52 2.15 10.96
N ALA A 109 20.81 2.95 9.93
CA ALA A 109 19.79 3.51 9.06
C ALA A 109 18.88 2.41 8.47
N PRO A 110 17.55 2.59 8.52
CA PRO A 110 16.60 1.60 8.06
C PRO A 110 16.63 1.46 6.53
N MET A 111 16.25 0.28 6.05
CA MET A 111 16.05 -0.01 4.63
C MET A 111 14.55 -0.04 4.31
N PRO A 112 14.13 0.35 3.09
CA PRO A 112 12.73 0.23 2.68
C PRO A 112 12.27 -1.24 2.66
N LEU A 113 11.10 -1.50 3.26
CA LEU A 113 10.50 -2.82 3.36
C LEU A 113 9.05 -2.81 2.85
N GLY A 114 8.47 -4.01 2.71
CA GLY A 114 7.05 -4.17 2.42
C GLY A 114 6.55 -3.28 1.28
N VAL A 115 5.66 -2.36 1.63
CA VAL A 115 4.99 -1.36 0.78
C VAL A 115 5.35 0.09 1.18
N ASP A 116 6.50 0.27 1.83
CA ASP A 116 6.97 1.57 2.32
C ASP A 116 6.95 2.65 1.23
N THR A 117 6.76 3.90 1.66
CA THR A 117 6.88 5.06 0.78
C THR A 117 8.23 5.74 1.00
N VAL A 118 8.95 5.97 -0.09
CA VAL A 118 10.25 6.64 -0.10
C VAL A 118 10.16 7.97 -0.84
N ARG A 119 11.05 8.91 -0.49
CA ARG A 119 11.34 10.08 -1.35
C ARG A 119 12.79 10.03 -1.80
N VAL A 120 13.01 10.24 -3.09
CA VAL A 120 14.33 10.09 -3.71
C VAL A 120 14.67 11.24 -4.64
N ASN A 121 15.97 11.52 -4.76
CA ASN A 121 16.52 12.19 -5.94
C ASN A 121 17.04 11.09 -6.86
N PHE A 122 16.78 11.17 -8.17
CA PHE A 122 17.34 10.20 -9.09
C PHE A 122 17.56 10.74 -10.50
N ALA A 123 18.48 10.10 -11.21
CA ALA A 123 18.69 10.25 -12.64
C ALA A 123 18.97 8.88 -13.28
N ILE A 124 18.21 8.54 -14.31
CA ILE A 124 18.41 7.37 -15.18
C ILE A 124 19.15 7.84 -16.43
N PHE A 125 20.22 7.14 -16.78
CA PHE A 125 21.07 7.48 -17.92
C PHE A 125 21.28 6.28 -18.85
N HIS A 126 21.42 6.59 -20.14
CA HIS A 126 21.85 5.67 -21.19
C HIS A 126 23.15 6.23 -21.78
N GLY A 127 24.27 5.56 -21.52
CA GLY A 127 25.60 6.13 -21.76
C GLY A 127 25.79 7.43 -20.96
N SER A 128 26.21 8.51 -21.64
CA SER A 128 26.37 9.84 -21.04
C SER A 128 25.09 10.69 -21.01
N ARG A 129 23.97 10.19 -21.58
CA ARG A 129 22.72 10.94 -21.72
C ARG A 129 21.76 10.63 -20.57
N VAL A 130 21.31 11.67 -19.86
CA VAL A 130 20.21 11.57 -18.91
C VAL A 130 18.89 11.41 -19.68
N VAL A 131 18.13 10.37 -19.34
CA VAL A 131 16.87 10.01 -19.99
C VAL A 131 15.68 10.45 -19.13
N ILE A 132 15.75 10.21 -17.81
CA ILE A 132 14.73 10.59 -16.83
C ILE A 132 15.44 11.08 -15.58
N ALA A 133 15.00 12.19 -15.00
CA ALA A 133 15.46 12.64 -13.70
C ALA A 133 14.31 13.28 -12.92
N ALA A 134 14.35 13.13 -11.61
CA ALA A 134 13.45 13.86 -10.72
C ALA A 134 14.13 14.11 -9.38
N SER A 135 13.71 15.20 -8.73
CA SER A 135 14.13 15.56 -7.39
C SER A 135 12.97 15.46 -6.43
N ASP A 136 13.25 15.01 -5.21
CA ASP A 136 12.30 14.90 -4.11
C ASP A 136 11.00 14.14 -4.51
N ALA A 137 11.16 13.09 -5.32
CA ALA A 137 10.07 12.36 -5.92
C ALA A 137 9.59 11.22 -5.00
N PRO A 138 8.28 11.14 -4.68
CA PRO A 138 7.74 10.06 -3.87
C PRO A 138 7.52 8.79 -4.70
N PHE A 139 7.90 7.64 -4.13
CA PHE A 139 7.60 6.32 -4.70
C PHE A 139 7.15 5.36 -3.62
N GLN A 140 6.19 4.51 -3.96
CA GLN A 140 5.77 3.41 -3.11
C GLN A 140 6.42 2.12 -3.61
N ILE A 141 7.03 1.36 -2.71
CA ILE A 141 7.59 0.05 -3.04
C ILE A 141 6.48 -0.88 -3.56
N GLY A 142 6.75 -1.59 -4.65
CA GLY A 142 5.76 -2.40 -5.38
C GLY A 142 4.88 -1.60 -6.33
N GLY A 143 4.91 -0.26 -6.24
CA GLY A 143 4.08 0.68 -7.01
C GLY A 143 4.54 0.90 -8.44
N ALA A 144 4.11 2.02 -9.03
CA ALA A 144 4.61 2.44 -10.34
C ALA A 144 6.09 2.84 -10.23
N ALA A 145 6.93 2.21 -11.05
CA ALA A 145 8.37 2.41 -11.07
C ALA A 145 8.85 2.96 -12.43
N PRO A 146 9.88 3.82 -12.46
CA PRO A 146 10.43 4.37 -13.70
C PRO A 146 11.28 3.38 -14.51
N LEU A 147 11.71 2.28 -13.89
CA LEU A 147 12.58 1.28 -14.48
C LEU A 147 12.27 -0.09 -13.89
N ARG A 148 12.45 -1.15 -14.68
CA ARG A 148 12.45 -2.53 -14.15
C ARG A 148 13.67 -2.72 -13.23
N GLY A 149 13.48 -3.40 -12.09
CA GLY A 149 14.52 -3.51 -11.06
C GLY A 149 14.60 -2.31 -10.10
N TRP A 150 13.74 -1.30 -10.25
CA TRP A 150 13.65 -0.15 -9.34
C TRP A 150 13.41 -0.53 -7.88
N ASP A 151 12.41 -1.37 -7.62
CA ASP A 151 12.10 -1.82 -6.26
C ASP A 151 13.26 -2.60 -5.66
N ASP A 152 13.93 -3.40 -6.48
CA ASP A 152 15.08 -4.20 -6.06
C ASP A 152 16.26 -3.31 -5.67
N ALA A 153 16.51 -2.24 -6.44
CA ALA A 153 17.49 -1.24 -6.08
C ALA A 153 17.14 -0.56 -4.75
N LEU A 154 15.92 -0.03 -4.62
CA LEU A 154 15.46 0.66 -3.40
C LEU A 154 15.54 -0.24 -2.15
N ARG A 155 15.14 -1.51 -2.25
CA ARG A 155 15.19 -2.48 -1.13
C ARG A 155 16.61 -2.79 -0.65
N THR A 156 17.65 -2.44 -1.42
CA THR A 156 19.04 -2.57 -0.98
C THR A 156 19.64 -1.29 -0.44
N MET A 157 18.95 -0.17 -0.57
CA MET A 157 19.39 1.12 -0.06
C MET A 157 19.00 1.29 1.41
N ARG A 158 19.72 2.16 2.11
CA ARG A 158 19.35 2.65 3.44
C ARG A 158 19.07 4.14 3.41
N LEU A 159 18.29 4.62 4.38
CA LEU A 159 17.98 6.05 4.50
C LEU A 159 19.26 6.91 4.56
N GLY A 160 19.34 7.92 3.69
CA GLY A 160 20.49 8.81 3.53
C GLY A 160 21.54 8.33 2.51
N GLU A 161 21.45 7.09 2.05
CA GLU A 161 22.38 6.52 1.07
C GLU A 161 22.21 7.18 -0.31
N ARG A 162 23.33 7.46 -0.99
CA ARG A 162 23.37 7.71 -2.43
C ARG A 162 24.16 6.61 -3.10
N SER A 163 23.58 6.00 -4.12
CA SER A 163 24.16 4.89 -4.85
C SER A 163 24.00 5.06 -6.35
N ILE A 164 24.97 4.52 -7.09
CA ILE A 164 24.86 4.31 -8.52
C ILE A 164 24.63 2.82 -8.78
N PHE A 165 23.68 2.52 -9.65
CA PHE A 165 23.43 1.18 -10.16
C PHE A 165 23.76 1.13 -11.65
N ALA A 166 24.32 0.01 -12.09
CA ALA A 166 24.41 -0.37 -13.50
C ALA A 166 23.59 -1.66 -13.69
N PHE A 167 22.48 -1.52 -14.39
CA PHE A 167 21.57 -2.60 -14.73
C PHE A 167 21.92 -3.16 -16.11
N PRO A 168 22.25 -4.46 -16.21
CA PRO A 168 22.41 -5.08 -17.51
C PRO A 168 21.07 -5.10 -18.25
N ALA A 169 21.12 -5.10 -19.58
CA ALA A 169 19.92 -5.03 -20.42
C ALA A 169 18.82 -6.04 -20.03
N SER A 170 19.20 -7.27 -19.65
CA SER A 170 18.29 -8.34 -19.24
C SER A 170 17.39 -7.98 -18.05
N GLU A 171 17.86 -7.10 -17.16
CA GLU A 171 17.13 -6.64 -15.98
C GLU A 171 16.28 -5.39 -16.26
N VAL A 172 16.44 -4.76 -17.43
CA VAL A 172 15.75 -3.53 -17.83
C VAL A 172 14.99 -3.70 -19.14
N TYR A 173 15.43 -3.06 -20.23
CA TYR A 173 14.74 -3.00 -21.51
C TYR A 173 15.09 -4.13 -22.49
N GLY A 174 16.00 -5.03 -22.11
CA GLY A 174 16.29 -6.27 -22.83
C GLY A 174 16.81 -6.06 -24.25
N VAL A 175 16.54 -7.06 -25.09
CA VAL A 175 16.93 -7.08 -26.51
C VAL A 175 16.14 -6.10 -27.37
N ASP A 176 15.02 -5.58 -26.87
CA ASP A 176 14.16 -4.67 -27.61
C ASP A 176 14.55 -3.21 -27.40
N GLY A 177 15.15 -2.88 -26.25
CA GLY A 177 15.46 -1.50 -25.88
C GLY A 177 14.21 -0.67 -25.61
N ASN A 178 14.30 0.65 -25.76
CA ASN A 178 13.16 1.56 -25.66
C ASN A 178 13.34 2.75 -26.61
N ALA A 179 12.74 2.67 -27.79
CA ALA A 179 12.86 3.69 -28.83
C ALA A 179 12.32 5.07 -28.38
N SER A 180 11.23 5.11 -27.61
CA SER A 180 10.65 6.37 -27.10
C SER A 180 11.59 7.12 -26.18
N LEU A 181 12.46 6.39 -25.48
CA LEU A 181 13.50 6.95 -24.61
C LEU A 181 14.87 7.05 -25.29
N GLY A 182 15.01 6.58 -26.54
CA GLY A 182 16.29 6.50 -27.27
C GLY A 182 17.27 5.52 -26.61
N ILE A 183 16.76 4.42 -26.09
CA ILE A 183 17.53 3.33 -25.50
C ILE A 183 17.63 2.21 -26.52
N GLU A 184 18.86 1.81 -26.83
CA GLU A 184 19.14 0.79 -27.84
C GLU A 184 18.91 -0.62 -27.30
N ALA A 185 18.74 -1.57 -28.23
CA ALA A 185 18.67 -2.99 -27.93
C ALA A 185 19.92 -3.46 -27.18
N GLY A 186 19.76 -4.19 -26.07
CA GLY A 186 20.89 -4.72 -25.31
C GLY A 186 21.68 -3.67 -24.51
N ALA A 187 21.17 -2.45 -24.38
CA ALA A 187 21.84 -1.39 -23.66
C ALA A 187 21.87 -1.61 -22.13
N THR A 188 23.02 -1.32 -21.52
CA THR A 188 23.13 -1.18 -20.06
C THR A 188 22.59 0.18 -19.64
N ILE A 189 21.77 0.19 -18.61
CA ILE A 189 21.18 1.41 -18.05
C ILE A 189 21.78 1.64 -16.69
N GLY A 190 22.08 2.90 -16.35
CA GLY A 190 22.39 3.19 -14.97
C GLY A 190 21.48 4.22 -14.34
N LEU A 191 21.56 4.21 -13.03
CA LEU A 191 20.71 4.94 -12.12
C LEU A 191 21.57 5.53 -11.02
N ASP A 192 21.64 6.85 -10.95
CA ASP A 192 22.11 7.58 -9.77
C ASP A 192 20.89 7.88 -8.91
N ILE A 193 20.89 7.42 -7.66
CA ILE A 193 19.74 7.55 -6.77
C ILE A 193 20.19 7.84 -5.35
N GLN A 194 19.48 8.76 -4.69
CA GLN A 194 19.65 9.11 -3.29
C GLN A 194 18.34 8.92 -2.55
N LEU A 195 18.37 8.15 -1.44
CA LEU A 195 17.22 7.92 -0.59
C LEU A 195 17.12 9.01 0.49
N LEU A 196 16.21 9.96 0.31
CA LEU A 196 16.07 11.15 1.15
C LEU A 196 15.20 10.90 2.38
N GLN A 197 14.10 10.17 2.18
CA GLN A 197 13.11 9.92 3.23
C GLN A 197 12.56 8.51 3.08
N LEU A 198 12.34 7.85 4.22
CA LEU A 198 11.64 6.57 4.33
C LEU A 198 10.44 6.76 5.26
N THR A 199 9.26 6.41 4.78
CA THR A 199 8.02 6.41 5.54
C THR A 199 7.53 4.96 5.61
N PRO A 200 7.66 4.31 6.79
CA PRO A 200 7.14 2.98 7.00
C PRO A 200 5.62 2.94 6.76
N THR A 201 5.18 1.99 5.94
CA THR A 201 3.78 1.87 5.54
C THR A 201 3.32 0.42 5.66
N GLU A 202 2.14 0.23 6.25
CA GLU A 202 1.48 -1.07 6.38
C GLU A 202 0.32 -1.16 5.38
N ASP A 203 0.22 -2.28 4.66
CA ASP A 203 -1.00 -2.60 3.90
C ASP A 203 -1.97 -3.35 4.81
N VAL A 204 -3.06 -2.68 5.17
CA VAL A 204 -4.11 -3.22 6.05
C VAL A 204 -5.32 -3.72 5.27
N SER A 205 -5.21 -3.80 3.94
CA SER A 205 -6.27 -4.35 3.10
C SER A 205 -6.39 -5.86 3.29
N ALA A 206 -7.61 -6.38 3.10
CA ALA A 206 -7.89 -7.80 3.32
C ALA A 206 -7.11 -8.73 2.36
N TYR A 207 -6.66 -8.20 1.22
CA TYR A 207 -6.03 -8.95 0.14
C TYR A 207 -4.57 -8.55 -0.12
N ALA A 208 -3.98 -7.68 0.71
CA ALA A 208 -2.64 -7.11 0.50
C ALA A 208 -2.47 -6.50 -0.91
N ASP A 209 -3.52 -5.83 -1.37
CA ASP A 209 -3.64 -5.24 -2.71
C ASP A 209 -3.31 -3.73 -2.76
N ARG A 210 -2.87 -3.15 -1.63
CA ARG A 210 -2.49 -1.74 -1.44
C ARG A 210 -3.62 -0.74 -1.55
N SER A 211 -4.86 -1.21 -1.43
CA SER A 211 -6.03 -0.33 -1.41
C SER A 211 -6.26 0.36 -0.06
N LEU A 212 -5.60 -0.10 1.02
CA LEU A 212 -5.59 0.54 2.34
C LEU A 212 -4.17 0.61 2.89
N LEU A 213 -3.54 1.78 2.77
CA LEU A 213 -2.16 1.99 3.20
C LEU A 213 -2.10 2.86 4.45
N LYS A 214 -1.70 2.27 5.57
CA LYS A 214 -1.61 2.91 6.88
C LYS A 214 -0.18 3.36 7.15
N VAL A 215 -0.01 4.62 7.50
CA VAL A 215 1.21 5.21 8.05
C VAL A 215 0.95 5.56 9.51
N ILE A 216 1.75 4.99 10.41
CA ILE A 216 1.67 5.30 11.84
C ILE A 216 2.33 6.67 12.07
N LEU A 217 1.56 7.63 12.57
CA LEU A 217 2.04 8.97 12.92
C LEU A 217 2.50 9.02 14.38
N THR A 218 1.82 8.31 15.26
CA THR A 218 2.20 8.15 16.67
C THR A 218 2.00 6.69 17.05
N HIS A 219 3.04 6.04 17.55
CA HIS A 219 2.96 4.65 17.98
C HIS A 219 2.05 4.50 19.19
N GLY A 220 1.12 3.55 19.11
CA GLY A 220 0.35 3.13 20.28
C GLY A 220 1.18 2.30 21.26
N HIS A 221 0.61 2.07 22.43
CA HIS A 221 1.23 1.34 23.53
C HIS A 221 0.66 -0.08 23.67
N GLY A 222 1.42 -0.97 24.31
CA GLY A 222 1.08 -2.38 24.44
C GLY A 222 1.28 -3.18 23.15
N SER A 223 0.97 -4.47 23.18
CA SER A 223 1.07 -5.37 22.03
C SER A 223 -0.29 -5.81 21.48
N GLU A 224 -1.37 -5.45 22.16
CA GLU A 224 -2.73 -5.87 21.85
C GLU A 224 -3.39 -4.93 20.84
N THR A 225 -4.22 -5.50 19.97
CA THR A 225 -5.15 -4.78 19.10
C THR A 225 -6.59 -5.20 19.42
N PRO A 226 -7.61 -4.38 19.08
CA PRO A 226 -8.99 -4.72 19.40
C PRO A 226 -9.47 -5.96 18.64
N ALA A 227 -10.08 -6.92 19.34
CA ALA A 227 -10.73 -8.07 18.72
C ALA A 227 -12.14 -7.72 18.22
N GLY A 228 -12.70 -8.54 17.33
CA GLY A 228 -14.09 -8.37 16.87
C GLY A 228 -15.07 -8.39 18.05
N GLY A 229 -15.88 -7.33 18.17
CA GLY A 229 -16.80 -7.06 19.28
C GLY A 229 -16.23 -6.14 20.37
N ALA A 230 -15.00 -5.63 20.23
CA ALA A 230 -14.43 -4.68 21.18
C ALA A 230 -15.11 -3.31 21.10
N SER A 231 -15.29 -2.66 22.25
CA SER A 231 -15.74 -1.27 22.34
C SER A 231 -14.55 -0.34 22.19
N LEU A 232 -14.62 0.61 21.27
CA LEU A 232 -13.54 1.50 20.85
C LEU A 232 -13.88 2.96 21.16
N GLN A 233 -12.87 3.76 21.47
CA GLN A 233 -12.94 5.22 21.55
C GLN A 233 -12.05 5.81 20.46
N VAL A 234 -12.67 6.42 19.45
CA VAL A 234 -12.00 6.80 18.21
C VAL A 234 -12.19 8.28 17.91
N LEU A 235 -11.11 8.99 17.59
CA LEU A 235 -11.19 10.29 16.92
C LEU A 235 -10.91 10.07 15.43
N LEU A 236 -11.74 10.65 14.58
CA LEU A 236 -11.76 10.35 13.15
C LEU A 236 -11.94 11.62 12.33
N SER A 237 -11.14 11.76 11.28
CA SER A 237 -11.41 12.72 10.20
C SER A 237 -10.99 12.16 8.86
N ALA A 238 -11.58 12.70 7.79
CA ALA A 238 -11.13 12.46 6.42
C ALA A 238 -10.71 13.75 5.74
N ARG A 239 -9.68 13.66 4.91
CA ARG A 239 -9.28 14.67 3.93
C ARG A 239 -9.58 14.13 2.54
N ILE A 240 -10.33 14.91 1.76
CA ILE A 240 -10.72 14.57 0.40
C ILE A 240 -10.15 15.65 -0.50
N GLU A 241 -9.45 15.26 -1.57
CA GLU A 241 -9.08 16.20 -2.62
C GLU A 241 -10.25 16.37 -3.59
N GLU A 242 -10.84 17.55 -3.61
CA GLU A 242 -11.91 17.91 -4.54
C GLU A 242 -11.34 18.55 -5.81
N GLN A 243 -12.22 18.77 -6.80
CA GLN A 243 -11.87 19.47 -8.02
C GLN A 243 -11.31 20.87 -7.71
N ALA A 244 -10.33 21.31 -8.50
CA ALA A 244 -9.58 22.56 -8.29
C ALA A 244 -8.63 22.58 -7.07
N GLY A 245 -8.33 21.43 -6.46
CA GLY A 245 -7.33 21.34 -5.38
C GLY A 245 -7.84 21.82 -4.01
N VAL A 246 -9.15 22.01 -3.88
CA VAL A 246 -9.78 22.26 -2.58
C VAL A 246 -9.74 20.98 -1.76
N VAL A 247 -9.25 21.05 -0.52
CA VAL A 247 -9.24 19.91 0.40
C VAL A 247 -10.39 20.05 1.37
N ALA A 248 -11.40 19.18 1.25
CA ALA A 248 -12.48 19.11 2.23
C ALA A 248 -12.03 18.25 3.42
N VAL A 249 -12.31 18.72 4.64
CA VAL A 249 -12.14 17.94 5.86
C VAL A 249 -13.51 17.54 6.38
N ARG A 250 -13.77 16.24 6.48
CA ARG A 250 -14.99 15.70 7.09
C ARG A 250 -14.67 15.14 8.46
N GLN A 251 -15.55 15.41 9.42
CA GLN A 251 -15.54 14.85 10.77
C GLN A 251 -16.96 14.38 11.09
N PRO A 252 -17.13 13.43 12.00
CA PRO A 252 -18.45 12.98 12.40
C PRO A 252 -19.26 14.13 13.03
N LEU A 253 -20.58 14.10 12.85
CA LEU A 253 -21.44 15.21 13.29
C LEU A 253 -21.43 15.34 14.82
N GLY A 254 -21.25 16.56 15.32
CA GLY A 254 -21.34 16.88 16.75
C GLY A 254 -20.06 16.63 17.55
N THR A 255 -19.01 16.11 16.94
CA THR A 255 -17.75 15.76 17.62
C THR A 255 -16.62 16.71 17.21
N ARG A 256 -16.52 17.86 17.86
CA ARG A 256 -15.28 18.67 17.79
C ARG A 256 -14.37 18.22 18.93
N ASP A 257 -13.33 17.48 18.59
CA ASP A 257 -12.32 16.90 19.50
C ASP A 257 -12.82 15.84 20.50
N GLU A 258 -14.08 15.41 20.36
CA GLU A 258 -14.68 14.33 21.15
C GLU A 258 -14.54 12.99 20.42
N THR A 259 -14.26 11.93 21.19
CA THR A 259 -14.19 10.57 20.65
C THR A 259 -15.58 10.00 20.41
N ILE A 260 -15.70 9.20 19.36
CA ILE A 260 -16.89 8.42 19.06
C ILE A 260 -16.70 7.02 19.61
N GLU A 261 -17.75 6.48 20.20
CA GLU A 261 -17.78 5.10 20.64
C GLU A 261 -18.25 4.20 19.50
N LEU A 262 -17.48 3.16 19.20
CA LEU A 262 -17.76 2.19 18.14
C LEU A 262 -17.60 0.76 18.66
N GLU A 263 -18.33 -0.19 18.09
CA GLU A 263 -18.04 -1.62 18.27
C GLU A 263 -17.30 -2.17 17.04
N LEU A 264 -16.14 -2.82 17.24
CA LEU A 264 -15.39 -3.40 16.12
C LEU A 264 -16.18 -4.54 15.47
N GLY A 265 -16.64 -4.37 14.24
CA GLY A 265 -17.53 -5.33 13.56
C GLY A 265 -19.02 -4.99 13.68
N GLY A 266 -19.35 -3.86 14.32
CA GLY A 266 -20.64 -3.19 14.14
C GLY A 266 -20.82 -2.69 12.71
N SER A 267 -22.04 -2.23 12.40
CA SER A 267 -22.40 -1.72 11.06
C SER A 267 -22.20 -0.21 10.90
N GLU A 268 -21.66 0.43 11.93
CA GLU A 268 -21.64 1.89 12.04
C GLU A 268 -20.55 2.50 11.15
N CYS A 269 -19.46 1.76 10.92
CA CYS A 269 -18.32 2.18 10.11
C CYS A 269 -18.13 1.31 8.87
N GLY A 270 -17.45 1.88 7.87
CA GLY A 270 -17.07 1.18 6.66
C GLY A 270 -15.90 0.21 6.88
N ASP A 271 -15.65 -0.62 5.86
CA ASP A 271 -14.60 -1.63 5.92
C ASP A 271 -13.19 -1.04 6.05
N ALA A 272 -12.94 0.12 5.44
CA ALA A 272 -11.66 0.84 5.56
C ALA A 272 -11.32 1.11 7.03
N LEU A 273 -12.24 1.75 7.74
CA LEU A 273 -12.06 2.13 9.13
C LEU A 273 -12.02 0.88 10.03
N ARG A 274 -12.87 -0.11 9.76
CA ARG A 274 -12.89 -1.38 10.51
C ARG A 274 -11.56 -2.12 10.43
N LEU A 275 -11.00 -2.31 9.23
CA LEU A 275 -9.71 -2.98 9.04
C LEU A 275 -8.56 -2.17 9.67
N THR A 276 -8.60 -0.85 9.50
CA THR A 276 -7.64 0.06 10.13
C THR A 276 -7.64 -0.10 11.65
N LEU A 277 -8.80 0.07 12.30
CA LEU A 277 -8.92 0.00 13.77
C LEU A 277 -8.51 -1.36 14.33
N GLY A 278 -8.80 -2.46 13.62
CA GLY A 278 -8.35 -3.80 14.02
C GLY A 278 -6.83 -4.00 13.98
N SER A 279 -6.11 -3.16 13.23
CA SER A 279 -4.64 -3.17 13.15
C SER A 279 -3.97 -2.22 14.15
N MET A 280 -4.73 -1.33 14.79
CA MET A 280 -4.19 -0.26 15.63
C MET A 280 -4.04 -0.69 17.08
N ARG A 281 -3.06 -0.09 17.77
CA ARG A 281 -2.86 -0.22 19.22
C ARG A 281 -3.49 0.94 19.97
N ARG A 282 -3.64 0.77 21.30
CA ARG A 282 -4.16 1.84 22.16
C ARG A 282 -3.24 3.06 22.12
N GLY A 283 -3.83 4.23 21.88
CA GLY A 283 -3.14 5.52 21.71
C GLY A 283 -2.49 5.72 20.34
N GLU A 284 -2.64 4.77 19.40
CA GLU A 284 -2.06 4.92 18.05
C GLU A 284 -2.78 6.03 17.28
N VAL A 285 -2.00 6.88 16.61
CA VAL A 285 -2.49 7.84 15.62
C VAL A 285 -1.94 7.40 14.27
N ALA A 286 -2.82 7.23 13.29
CA ALA A 286 -2.44 6.77 11.98
C ALA A 286 -3.13 7.57 10.88
N ARG A 287 -2.44 7.68 9.75
CA ARG A 287 -2.97 8.21 8.49
C ARG A 287 -3.17 7.07 7.51
N VAL A 288 -4.35 6.96 6.91
CA VAL A 288 -4.68 5.86 6.00
C VAL A 288 -5.08 6.41 4.65
N GLU A 289 -4.35 6.02 3.61
CA GLU A 289 -4.79 6.26 2.25
C GLU A 289 -5.81 5.19 1.85
N VAL A 290 -7.02 5.63 1.50
CA VAL A 290 -8.13 4.76 1.13
C VAL A 290 -8.39 4.84 -0.37
N ARG A 291 -8.35 3.67 -1.03
CA ARG A 291 -8.68 3.50 -2.44
C ARG A 291 -9.85 2.52 -2.60
N ALA A 292 -10.32 2.39 -3.84
CA ALA A 292 -11.31 1.37 -4.18
C ALA A 292 -10.75 -0.03 -3.83
N PRO A 293 -11.60 -0.96 -3.33
CA PRO A 293 -13.05 -0.85 -3.18
C PRO A 293 -13.53 -0.23 -1.86
N TYR A 294 -12.62 0.18 -0.96
CA TYR A 294 -12.92 0.60 0.41
C TYR A 294 -13.45 2.04 0.54
N GLY A 295 -14.00 2.60 -0.54
CA GLY A 295 -14.32 4.02 -0.67
C GLY A 295 -15.49 4.54 0.17
N VAL A 296 -16.21 3.69 0.88
CA VAL A 296 -17.43 4.07 1.60
C VAL A 296 -17.15 4.15 3.10
N GLU A 297 -17.46 5.29 3.73
CA GLU A 297 -17.40 5.46 5.18
C GLU A 297 -18.64 6.22 5.69
N PRO A 298 -19.64 5.51 6.25
CA PRO A 298 -20.90 6.08 6.70
C PRO A 298 -20.75 7.17 7.76
N LEU A 299 -19.80 7.05 8.70
CA LEU A 299 -19.63 8.03 9.80
C LEU A 299 -19.22 9.42 9.31
N LEU A 300 -18.62 9.48 8.12
CA LEU A 300 -18.13 10.70 7.48
C LEU A 300 -18.98 11.08 6.24
N ASN A 301 -20.08 10.35 6.01
CA ASN A 301 -20.92 10.47 4.82
C ASN A 301 -20.11 10.36 3.52
N LEU A 302 -19.09 9.48 3.48
CA LEU A 302 -18.24 9.24 2.31
C LEU A 302 -18.80 8.11 1.46
N SER A 303 -18.74 8.30 0.14
CA SER A 303 -19.15 7.34 -0.87
C SER A 303 -17.98 6.95 -1.77
N ALA A 304 -18.16 5.90 -2.58
CA ALA A 304 -17.16 5.48 -3.56
C ALA A 304 -16.77 6.59 -4.57
N ALA A 305 -17.62 7.62 -4.75
CA ALA A 305 -17.31 8.77 -5.61
C ALA A 305 -16.29 9.73 -4.98
N ASP A 306 -16.17 9.74 -3.65
CA ASP A 306 -15.21 10.56 -2.90
C ASP A 306 -13.80 9.92 -2.84
N THR A 307 -13.60 8.77 -3.50
CA THR A 307 -12.34 8.00 -3.48
C THR A 307 -11.39 8.43 -4.59
N PRO A 308 -10.08 8.59 -4.33
CA PRO A 308 -9.39 8.32 -3.07
C PRO A 308 -9.52 9.44 -2.04
N TYR A 309 -9.49 9.06 -0.76
CA TYR A 309 -9.41 10.00 0.36
C TYR A 309 -8.41 9.49 1.40
N THR A 310 -8.04 10.37 2.33
CA THR A 310 -7.14 10.05 3.43
C THR A 310 -7.86 10.13 4.76
N LEU A 311 -7.83 9.07 5.56
CA LEU A 311 -8.29 9.10 6.96
C LEU A 311 -7.15 9.53 7.88
N GLU A 312 -7.50 10.25 8.93
CA GLU A 312 -6.68 10.45 10.12
C GLU A 312 -7.46 9.89 11.30
N VAL A 313 -6.89 8.85 11.93
CA VAL A 313 -7.55 8.03 12.95
C VAL A 313 -6.69 8.00 14.20
N GLU A 314 -7.28 8.29 15.35
CA GLU A 314 -6.68 8.10 16.67
C GLU A 314 -7.52 7.09 17.45
N LEU A 315 -6.92 5.96 17.81
CA LEU A 315 -7.52 4.96 18.68
C LEU A 315 -7.16 5.26 20.14
N ARG A 316 -7.91 6.14 20.81
CA ARG A 316 -7.62 6.53 22.20
C ARG A 316 -7.64 5.36 23.16
N GLY A 317 -8.58 4.44 22.96
CA GLY A 317 -8.75 3.30 23.83
C GLY A 317 -9.69 2.26 23.25
N PHE A 318 -9.60 1.06 23.80
CA PHE A 318 -10.58 0.01 23.58
C PHE A 318 -10.72 -0.86 24.82
N ALA A 319 -11.86 -1.51 24.94
CA ALA A 319 -12.12 -2.60 25.86
C ALA A 319 -12.45 -3.85 25.05
N GLN A 320 -11.68 -4.92 25.28
CA GLN A 320 -11.95 -6.21 24.63
C GLN A 320 -13.36 -6.69 25.02
N PRO A 321 -14.06 -7.41 24.12
CA PRO A 321 -15.28 -8.10 24.52
C PRO A 321 -14.92 -9.03 25.68
N ARG A 322 -15.74 -9.05 26.74
CA ARG A 322 -15.53 -9.98 27.84
C ARG A 322 -15.40 -11.39 27.25
N ALA A 323 -14.37 -12.13 27.66
CA ALA A 323 -14.25 -13.52 27.25
C ALA A 323 -15.57 -14.23 27.61
N LEU A 324 -16.01 -15.15 26.75
CA LEU A 324 -17.23 -15.94 26.96
C LEU A 324 -17.26 -16.60 28.35
N GLN A 325 -16.07 -16.84 28.92
CA GLN A 325 -15.86 -17.40 30.25
C GLN A 325 -16.18 -16.45 31.42
N HIS A 326 -16.46 -15.17 31.18
CA HIS A 326 -16.77 -14.20 32.23
C HIS A 326 -18.13 -13.52 32.04
N MET A 327 -18.92 -13.94 31.04
CA MET A 327 -20.28 -13.45 30.80
C MET A 327 -21.30 -14.30 31.58
N ASN A 328 -22.28 -13.66 32.22
CA ASN A 328 -23.47 -14.37 32.73
C ASN A 328 -24.45 -14.70 31.58
N THR A 329 -25.42 -15.60 31.84
CA THR A 329 -26.35 -16.10 30.81
C THR A 329 -27.14 -14.98 30.13
N THR A 330 -27.54 -13.95 30.87
CA THR A 330 -28.27 -12.79 30.32
C THR A 330 -27.39 -11.93 29.40
N GLU A 331 -26.14 -11.69 29.79
CA GLU A 331 -25.16 -10.97 28.98
C GLU A 331 -24.79 -11.74 27.71
N ALA A 332 -24.60 -13.05 27.82
CA ALA A 332 -24.33 -13.92 26.67
C ALA A 332 -25.47 -13.90 25.65
N MET A 333 -26.73 -13.97 26.11
CA MET A 333 -27.90 -13.89 25.24
C MET A 333 -28.00 -12.56 24.48
N ARG A 334 -27.80 -11.42 25.15
CA ARG A 334 -27.78 -10.10 24.49
C ARG A 334 -26.66 -10.01 23.45
N HIS A 335 -25.50 -10.59 23.74
CA HIS A 335 -24.39 -10.61 22.78
C HIS A 335 -24.71 -11.47 21.56
N VAL A 336 -25.32 -12.65 21.75
CA VAL A 336 -25.80 -13.51 20.66
C VAL A 336 -26.86 -12.79 19.80
N GLU A 337 -27.78 -12.05 20.42
CA GLU A 337 -28.78 -11.25 19.69
C GLU A 337 -28.13 -10.17 18.81
N ARG A 338 -27.11 -9.47 19.32
CA ARG A 338 -26.34 -8.50 18.53
C ARG A 338 -25.60 -9.16 17.37
N LEU A 339 -24.89 -10.26 17.62
CA LEU A 339 -24.20 -11.01 16.56
C LEU A 339 -25.16 -11.50 15.49
N LYS A 340 -26.34 -11.99 15.88
CA LYS A 340 -27.42 -12.37 14.95
C LYS A 340 -27.87 -11.18 14.11
N ALA A 341 -28.09 -10.02 14.71
CA ALA A 341 -28.50 -8.80 13.98
C ALA A 341 -27.42 -8.34 12.98
N VAL A 342 -26.14 -8.41 13.35
CA VAL A 342 -25.01 -8.14 12.45
C VAL A 342 -24.96 -9.15 11.31
N ALA A 343 -25.02 -10.44 11.62
CA ALA A 343 -25.00 -11.51 10.63
C ALA A 343 -26.18 -11.44 9.65
N ASN A 344 -27.38 -11.11 10.13
CA ASN A 344 -28.56 -10.88 9.29
C ASN A 344 -28.32 -9.76 8.27
N ARG A 345 -27.68 -8.65 8.69
CA ARG A 345 -27.35 -7.54 7.80
C ARG A 345 -26.28 -7.91 6.77
N GLN A 346 -25.21 -8.58 7.20
CA GLN A 346 -24.17 -9.11 6.31
C GLN A 346 -24.75 -10.08 5.28
N TYR A 347 -25.72 -10.90 5.70
CA TYR A 347 -26.39 -11.83 4.80
C TYR A 347 -27.26 -11.07 3.77
N ALA A 348 -27.97 -10.03 4.21
CA ALA A 348 -28.80 -9.19 3.35
C ALA A 348 -27.98 -8.34 2.37
N SER A 349 -26.76 -7.91 2.73
CA SER A 349 -25.83 -7.18 1.83
C SER A 349 -25.14 -8.09 0.81
N GLY A 350 -25.31 -9.41 0.89
CA GLY A 350 -24.70 -10.39 -0.02
C GLY A 350 -23.35 -10.93 0.44
N GLU A 351 -22.83 -10.47 1.59
CA GLU A 351 -21.56 -10.92 2.20
C GLU A 351 -21.73 -12.26 2.95
N LYS A 352 -22.20 -13.28 2.23
CA LYS A 352 -22.63 -14.56 2.82
C LYS A 352 -21.54 -15.26 3.64
N ALA A 353 -20.28 -15.22 3.19
CA ALA A 353 -19.16 -15.85 3.91
C ALA A 353 -18.90 -15.20 5.27
N VAL A 354 -18.94 -13.86 5.33
CA VAL A 354 -18.77 -13.09 6.57
C VAL A 354 -19.95 -13.33 7.51
N ALA A 355 -21.18 -13.32 6.97
CA ALA A 355 -22.39 -13.64 7.72
C ALA A 355 -22.32 -15.03 8.36
N CYS A 356 -21.92 -16.05 7.60
CA CYS A 356 -21.76 -17.42 8.10
C CYS A 356 -20.74 -17.50 9.25
N SER A 357 -19.61 -16.81 9.15
CA SER A 357 -18.62 -16.75 10.23
C SER A 357 -19.19 -16.08 11.49
N THR A 358 -19.95 -14.99 11.32
CA THR A 358 -20.61 -14.29 12.44
C THR A 358 -21.71 -15.15 13.09
N TYR A 359 -22.51 -15.87 12.31
CA TYR A 359 -23.47 -16.86 12.82
C TYR A 359 -22.78 -18.01 13.55
N ALA A 360 -21.69 -18.54 13.01
CA ALA A 360 -20.94 -19.62 13.65
C ALA A 360 -20.40 -19.19 15.02
N ARG A 361 -19.97 -17.92 15.14
CA ARG A 361 -19.56 -17.32 16.42
C ARG A 361 -20.70 -17.26 17.42
N ALA A 362 -21.87 -16.77 16.99
CA ALA A 362 -23.07 -16.72 17.81
C ALA A 362 -23.53 -18.11 18.24
N TRP A 363 -23.47 -19.09 17.33
CA TRP A 363 -23.82 -20.49 17.59
C TRP A 363 -22.88 -21.12 18.62
N HIS A 364 -21.57 -20.92 18.49
CA HIS A 364 -20.60 -21.43 19.44
C HIS A 364 -20.85 -20.90 20.87
N MET A 365 -21.33 -19.66 21.02
CA MET A 365 -21.69 -19.10 22.32
C MET A 365 -22.90 -19.80 22.97
N LEU A 366 -23.88 -20.22 22.18
CA LEU A 366 -25.06 -20.95 22.65
C LEU A 366 -24.75 -22.41 23.02
N GLN A 367 -23.67 -22.97 22.50
CA GLN A 367 -23.24 -24.34 22.82
C GLN A 367 -22.42 -24.46 24.10
N LEU A 368 -22.03 -23.35 24.72
CA LEU A 368 -21.33 -23.38 26.00
C LEU A 368 -22.30 -23.81 27.11
N PRO A 369 -21.96 -24.82 27.94
CA PRO A 369 -22.85 -25.33 28.98
C PRO A 369 -23.20 -24.25 30.01
N ASP A 370 -24.45 -24.28 30.49
CA ASP A 370 -25.02 -23.29 31.39
C ASP A 370 -24.36 -23.34 32.77
N ARG A 371 -23.64 -22.27 33.11
CA ARG A 371 -22.76 -22.19 34.28
C ARG A 371 -23.50 -22.00 35.60
N ALA A 372 -24.82 -21.76 35.58
CA ALA A 372 -25.63 -21.76 36.79
C ALA A 372 -25.61 -23.14 37.49
N SER A 373 -25.33 -24.22 36.75
CA SER A 373 -25.27 -25.58 37.29
C SER A 373 -23.88 -26.01 37.82
N ALA A 374 -22.83 -25.23 37.53
CA ALA A 374 -21.45 -25.62 37.88
C ALA A 374 -21.07 -25.21 39.32
N SER A 375 -21.68 -24.15 39.88
CA SER A 375 -21.38 -23.73 41.27
C SER A 375 -22.10 -24.55 42.34
N GLU A 376 -23.11 -25.37 41.98
CA GLU A 376 -23.76 -26.29 42.93
C GLU A 376 -23.02 -27.64 43.04
N ALA A 377 -22.14 -27.96 42.09
CA ALA A 377 -21.41 -29.23 42.07
C ALA A 377 -20.05 -29.20 42.81
N GLU A 378 -19.49 -28.02 43.10
CA GLU A 378 -18.24 -27.87 43.89
C GLU A 378 -18.48 -27.63 45.39
N GLY A 379 -19.75 -27.58 45.83
CA GLY A 379 -20.14 -27.34 47.23
C GLY A 379 -20.83 -28.52 47.93
N ALA A 380 -20.90 -29.71 47.31
CA ALA A 380 -21.57 -30.90 47.85
C ALA A 380 -20.58 -32.00 48.26
#